data_AF-A0AAQ4Q260-F1
#
_entry.id   AF-A0AAQ4Q260-F1
#
_cell.length_a   1.000
_cell.length_b   1.000
_cell.length_c   1.000
_cell.angle_alpha   90.00
_cell.angle_beta   90.00
_cell.angle_gamma   90.00
#
_symmetry.space_group_name_H-M   'P 1'
#
loop_
_entity.id
_entity.type
_entity.pdbx_description
1 polymer ?
#
loop_
_entity_poly.entity_id
_entity_poly.type
_entity_poly.pdbx_seq_one_letter_code
_entity_poly.pdbx_strand_id
1 'polypeptide(L)'
;MLCSRRTKTLVSTCVILSGMTNIVCLLYVGWITNYVTTGGPKVAEGGGGGDAGRKLEEDGRGETLRIVERLDRLESVVNEHIRETPRKDGEEAASSSDSSSSLFDHWGHDLGPESRRVALRKFRYYGYNGYLSDRISLTRPIADLRPDGCRNMSYSSDLPQLSVIFIFVNEALSVLLRSVHTAIQRTPSHLLKEIILVDDHSSSLELKENLQRFVEETNIQYGLGFVKVVRHDKQEGLIRSRVSGWRAASAPVVALFDAHVEFNTGWAEPILQRIKENRTRVVSPSFDNIKYDTFEIEEYPLSAQGFDWELWCRYLNPPRSWWSQHNHTAPIRSPALIGCFVVDRKYFEEIGLLDEGMEIYGGENVELGIRVWQCGGSVEVLPCSRIAHIERAHKPYTENLSAHVRRNALRVAEVWMDQYKSHVYMAWNVPLQKSGIDIGDITERKALRSRLQCRPFSWFLSNIYPELRSYSNTVAYGVLKNNLRDNLCLDQGPDTDNVPIMYQCHGMTPQQNVYYTSSQQLHLGVLSPTIDDDDNKCLVDVNSKPRLLECSYAATKHMKLTWTFTQGGSIQNMESLCCLELIETGQSEFSFRLVIQDCTDQKWTITNILTVLPQ
;
A
#
# COMPACT_ATOMS: atom_id res chain seq x y z
N MET A 1 9.60 -47.69 6.83
CA MET A 1 8.25 -47.92 7.42
C MET A 1 8.21 -47.81 8.96
N LEU A 2 8.92 -46.87 9.59
CA LEU A 2 8.80 -46.64 11.06
C LEU A 2 8.70 -45.15 11.48
N CYS A 3 8.64 -44.20 10.56
CA CYS A 3 8.42 -42.78 10.88
C CYS A 3 6.96 -42.29 10.79
N SER A 4 6.00 -43.13 10.38
CA SER A 4 4.59 -42.72 10.22
C SER A 4 3.69 -42.96 11.46
N ARG A 5 4.21 -43.56 12.54
CA ARG A 5 3.41 -43.93 13.72
C ARG A 5 3.49 -42.95 14.90
N ARG A 6 4.43 -42.00 14.94
CA ARG A 6 4.53 -41.00 16.02
C ARG A 6 3.70 -39.73 15.80
N THR A 7 3.31 -39.42 14.57
CA THR A 7 2.54 -38.22 14.23
C THR A 7 1.04 -38.33 14.55
N LYS A 8 0.48 -39.53 14.63
CA LYS A 8 -0.96 -39.72 14.93
C LYS A 8 -1.32 -39.48 16.41
N THR A 9 -0.38 -39.65 17.34
CA THR A 9 -0.64 -39.44 18.79
C THR A 9 -0.54 -37.97 19.21
N LEU A 10 0.24 -37.15 18.50
CA LEU A 10 0.40 -35.71 18.74
C LEU A 10 -0.79 -34.88 18.23
N VAL A 11 -1.41 -35.28 17.11
CA VAL A 11 -2.61 -34.61 16.58
C VAL A 11 -3.82 -34.87 17.48
N SER A 12 -3.96 -36.08 18.04
CA SER A 12 -5.07 -36.42 18.94
C SER A 12 -5.00 -35.66 20.29
N THR A 13 -3.79 -35.40 20.80
CA THR A 13 -3.62 -34.63 22.05
C THR A 13 -3.84 -33.12 21.87
N CYS A 14 -3.51 -32.54 20.70
CA CYS A 14 -3.84 -31.14 20.39
C CYS A 14 -5.35 -30.90 20.23
N VAL A 15 -6.10 -31.86 19.65
CA VAL A 15 -7.57 -31.73 19.50
C VAL A 15 -8.27 -31.79 20.86
N ILE A 16 -7.79 -32.61 21.80
CA ILE A 16 -8.34 -32.68 23.16
C ILE A 16 -8.03 -31.41 23.98
N LEU A 17 -6.83 -30.83 23.83
CA LEU A 17 -6.44 -29.57 24.49
C LEU A 17 -7.20 -28.34 23.93
N SER A 18 -7.51 -28.33 22.63
CA SER A 18 -8.37 -27.31 22.00
C SER A 18 -9.84 -27.44 22.42
N GLY A 19 -10.34 -28.66 22.62
CA GLY A 19 -11.69 -28.89 23.15
C GLY A 19 -11.86 -28.41 24.60
N MET A 20 -10.85 -28.63 25.44
CA MET A 20 -10.90 -28.24 26.86
C MET A 20 -10.81 -26.71 27.07
N THR A 21 -10.07 -26.00 26.23
CA THR A 21 -9.97 -24.53 26.28
C THR A 21 -11.28 -23.84 25.86
N ASN A 22 -12.00 -24.38 24.89
CA ASN A 22 -13.33 -23.88 24.49
C ASN A 22 -14.40 -24.09 25.57
N ILE A 23 -14.35 -25.18 26.33
CA ILE A 23 -15.30 -25.42 27.44
C ILE A 23 -15.04 -24.46 28.61
N VAL A 24 -13.79 -24.15 28.92
CA VAL A 24 -13.45 -23.16 29.96
C VAL A 24 -13.88 -21.75 29.56
N CYS A 25 -13.73 -21.36 28.29
CA CYS A 25 -14.24 -20.08 27.79
C CYS A 25 -15.78 -19.98 27.86
N LEU A 26 -16.51 -21.04 27.52
CA LEU A 26 -17.98 -21.04 27.61
C LEU A 26 -18.48 -20.99 29.06
N LEU A 27 -17.78 -21.66 29.99
CA LEU A 27 -18.10 -21.57 31.42
C LEU A 27 -17.78 -20.17 32.00
N TYR A 28 -16.72 -19.52 31.53
CA TYR A 28 -16.36 -18.15 31.94
C TYR A 28 -17.36 -17.12 31.42
N VAL A 29 -17.79 -17.22 30.16
CA VAL A 29 -18.84 -16.36 29.58
C VAL A 29 -20.18 -16.58 30.30
N GLY A 30 -20.54 -17.84 30.57
CA GLY A 30 -21.74 -18.19 31.35
C GLY A 30 -21.72 -17.61 32.77
N TRP A 31 -20.56 -17.62 33.45
CA TRP A 31 -20.40 -17.05 34.78
C TRP A 31 -20.51 -15.52 34.77
N ILE A 32 -19.90 -14.84 33.80
CA ILE A 32 -20.02 -13.38 33.64
C ILE A 32 -21.48 -12.97 33.36
N THR A 33 -22.17 -13.68 32.47
CA THR A 33 -23.58 -13.36 32.18
C THR A 33 -24.48 -13.55 33.41
N ASN A 34 -24.22 -14.55 34.24
CA ASN A 34 -25.03 -14.82 35.44
C ASN A 34 -24.72 -13.85 36.60
N TYR A 35 -23.46 -13.38 36.70
CA TYR A 35 -23.03 -12.36 37.66
C TYR A 35 -23.66 -11.00 37.35
N VAL A 36 -23.76 -10.63 36.06
CA VAL A 36 -24.39 -9.37 35.62
C VAL A 36 -25.91 -9.38 35.82
N THR A 37 -26.57 -10.54 35.74
CA THR A 37 -28.02 -10.64 35.93
C THR A 37 -28.49 -10.67 37.39
N THR A 38 -27.60 -10.90 38.37
CA THR A 38 -28.02 -11.17 39.76
C THR A 38 -27.49 -10.20 40.83
N GLY A 39 -26.73 -9.16 40.48
CA GLY A 39 -26.18 -8.23 41.48
C GLY A 39 -25.98 -6.78 41.03
N GLY A 40 -26.96 -5.90 41.30
CA GLY A 40 -26.81 -4.44 41.25
C GLY A 40 -28.14 -3.70 41.51
N PRO A 41 -28.18 -2.56 42.23
CA PRO A 41 -29.28 -2.20 43.12
C PRO A 41 -30.49 -1.51 42.45
N LYS A 42 -31.67 -1.79 43.04
CA LYS A 42 -32.99 -1.20 42.74
C LYS A 42 -33.07 0.30 43.08
N VAL A 43 -33.73 1.07 42.22
CA VAL A 43 -34.31 2.40 42.53
C VAL A 43 -35.77 2.40 42.08
N ALA A 44 -36.62 3.00 42.91
CA ALA A 44 -38.06 2.79 43.02
C ALA A 44 -38.95 3.51 41.97
N GLU A 45 -40.14 2.95 41.77
CA GLU A 45 -41.26 3.51 40.99
C GLU A 45 -41.96 4.67 41.72
N GLY A 46 -42.47 5.63 40.93
CA GLY A 46 -43.52 6.58 41.30
C GLY A 46 -44.44 6.80 40.09
N GLY A 47 -45.74 6.58 40.27
CA GLY A 47 -46.72 6.39 39.18
C GLY A 47 -47.51 7.61 38.73
N GLY A 48 -48.55 7.36 37.93
CA GLY A 48 -49.57 8.33 37.50
C GLY A 48 -49.88 8.25 36.00
N GLY A 49 -51.11 7.85 35.64
CA GLY A 49 -51.52 7.59 34.26
C GLY A 49 -52.24 8.75 33.55
N GLY A 50 -52.61 8.49 32.29
CA GLY A 50 -53.76 9.10 31.63
C GLY A 50 -53.48 10.10 30.50
N ASP A 51 -53.99 9.72 29.32
CA ASP A 51 -54.58 10.55 28.27
C ASP A 51 -53.75 10.91 27.02
N ALA A 52 -54.41 10.66 25.88
CA ALA A 52 -53.89 10.77 24.53
C ALA A 52 -54.49 12.01 23.86
N GLY A 53 -53.66 12.72 23.08
CA GLY A 53 -54.12 13.55 21.97
C GLY A 53 -54.19 15.05 22.23
N ARG A 54 -53.06 15.72 21.97
CA ARG A 54 -52.92 16.99 21.19
C ARG A 54 -51.63 17.71 21.59
N LYS A 55 -50.61 17.63 20.75
CA LYS A 55 -49.71 18.73 20.33
C LYS A 55 -48.58 18.18 19.48
N LEU A 56 -48.85 18.11 18.18
CA LEU A 56 -47.99 17.57 17.12
C LEU A 56 -47.05 18.63 16.51
N GLU A 57 -46.68 19.67 17.26
CA GLU A 57 -45.82 20.77 16.75
C GLU A 57 -44.61 21.12 17.65
N GLU A 58 -44.41 20.46 18.79
CA GLU A 58 -43.19 20.65 19.62
C GLU A 58 -42.09 19.59 19.36
N ASP A 59 -42.42 18.48 18.69
CA ASP A 59 -41.53 17.31 18.55
C ASP A 59 -40.37 17.53 17.57
N GLY A 60 -40.58 18.35 16.52
CA GLY A 60 -39.53 18.66 15.55
C GLY A 60 -38.39 19.50 16.13
N ARG A 61 -38.66 20.31 17.16
CA ARG A 61 -37.63 21.13 17.82
C ARG A 61 -36.84 20.32 18.84
N GLY A 62 -37.50 19.40 19.54
CA GLY A 62 -36.86 18.48 20.49
C GLY A 62 -35.96 17.45 19.81
N GLU A 63 -36.37 16.93 18.64
CA GLU A 63 -35.57 15.99 17.86
C GLU A 63 -34.37 16.69 17.20
N THR A 64 -34.56 17.91 16.67
CA THR A 64 -33.45 18.73 16.16
C THR A 64 -32.46 19.11 17.27
N LEU A 65 -32.94 19.44 18.48
CA LEU A 65 -32.08 19.70 19.64
C LEU A 65 -31.32 18.45 20.11
N ARG A 66 -31.95 17.26 20.07
CA ARG A 66 -31.28 15.98 20.39
C ARG A 66 -30.28 15.56 19.32
N ILE A 67 -30.53 15.90 18.05
CA ILE A 67 -29.59 15.69 16.95
C ILE A 67 -28.40 16.66 17.07
N VAL A 68 -28.64 17.91 17.44
CA VAL A 68 -27.57 18.90 17.74
C VAL A 68 -26.77 18.49 18.97
N GLU A 69 -27.40 18.00 20.05
CA GLU A 69 -26.69 17.46 21.23
C GLU A 69 -25.89 16.19 20.92
N ARG A 70 -26.39 15.35 19.99
CA ARG A 70 -25.67 14.16 19.50
C ARG A 70 -24.54 14.54 18.54
N LEU A 71 -24.70 15.58 17.74
CA LEU A 71 -23.66 16.14 16.87
C LEU A 71 -22.59 16.84 17.70
N ASP A 72 -22.94 17.59 18.75
CA ASP A 72 -21.99 18.17 19.71
C ASP A 72 -21.27 17.09 20.52
N ARG A 73 -21.94 15.98 20.87
CA ARG A 73 -21.29 14.81 21.47
C ARG A 73 -20.39 14.06 20.49
N LEU A 74 -20.78 13.93 19.22
CA LEU A 74 -19.94 13.33 18.18
C LEU A 74 -18.76 14.23 17.84
N GLU A 75 -18.95 15.54 17.80
CA GLU A 75 -17.89 16.53 17.62
C GLU A 75 -16.99 16.59 18.85
N SER A 76 -17.52 16.37 20.07
CA SER A 76 -16.74 16.17 21.30
C SER A 76 -15.94 14.87 21.29
N VAL A 77 -16.52 13.77 20.83
CA VAL A 77 -15.85 12.45 20.76
C VAL A 77 -14.82 12.42 19.61
N VAL A 78 -15.12 13.05 18.49
CA VAL A 78 -14.20 13.26 17.37
C VAL A 78 -13.12 14.27 17.76
N ASN A 79 -13.43 15.34 18.51
CA ASN A 79 -12.43 16.24 19.08
C ASN A 79 -11.63 15.60 20.21
N GLU A 80 -12.15 14.64 20.97
CA GLU A 80 -11.38 13.82 21.92
C GLU A 80 -10.46 12.84 21.18
N HIS A 81 -10.90 12.24 20.07
CA HIS A 81 -10.05 11.42 19.20
C HIS A 81 -9.02 12.24 18.39
N ILE A 82 -9.33 13.51 18.08
CA ILE A 82 -8.41 14.45 17.40
C ILE A 82 -7.47 15.14 18.40
N ARG A 83 -7.86 15.29 19.68
CA ARG A 83 -7.01 15.84 20.76
C ARG A 83 -5.85 14.92 21.18
N GLU A 84 -5.71 13.74 20.58
CA GLU A 84 -4.47 12.95 20.61
C GLU A 84 -3.40 13.43 19.60
N THR A 85 -3.54 14.65 19.06
CA THR A 85 -2.40 15.40 18.51
C THR A 85 -1.83 16.35 19.58
N PRO A 86 -0.55 16.22 19.98
CA PRO A 86 0.01 17.11 20.97
C PRO A 86 0.22 18.50 20.36
N ARG A 87 -0.48 19.49 20.92
CA ARG A 87 -0.03 20.88 20.86
C ARG A 87 1.33 21.00 21.56
N LYS A 88 2.20 21.81 20.95
CA LYS A 88 3.49 22.24 21.48
C LYS A 88 3.38 22.72 22.93
N ASP A 89 4.33 22.25 23.72
CA ASP A 89 4.80 22.74 25.02
C ASP A 89 3.80 22.72 26.19
N GLY A 90 3.99 21.75 27.08
CA GLY A 90 3.39 21.70 28.41
C GLY A 90 3.59 20.32 29.07
N GLU A 91 4.35 20.26 30.16
CA GLU A 91 4.49 19.08 31.01
C GLU A 91 3.14 18.70 31.60
N GLU A 92 2.57 17.52 31.27
CA GLU A 92 1.49 16.94 32.09
C GLU A 92 1.45 15.41 32.05
N ALA A 93 1.00 14.84 33.17
CA ALA A 93 1.32 13.52 33.68
C ALA A 93 0.70 12.34 32.91
N ALA A 94 1.46 11.25 32.83
CA ALA A 94 1.15 10.03 32.10
C ALA A 94 0.00 9.21 32.70
N SER A 95 -0.96 8.79 31.88
CA SER A 95 -1.86 7.68 32.18
C SER A 95 -1.18 6.34 31.87
N SER A 96 -1.58 5.29 32.59
CA SER A 96 -0.98 3.95 32.58
C SER A 96 -1.22 3.11 31.32
N SER A 97 -1.83 3.67 30.26
CA SER A 97 -2.20 2.95 29.03
C SER A 97 -1.11 2.93 27.95
N ASP A 98 -0.05 3.74 28.06
CA ASP A 98 1.04 3.80 27.05
C ASP A 98 2.05 2.63 27.18
N SER A 99 1.85 1.71 28.13
CA SER A 99 2.76 0.56 28.36
C SER A 99 2.44 -0.69 27.54
N SER A 100 1.31 -0.72 26.81
CA SER A 100 0.80 -1.90 26.09
C SER A 100 0.77 -1.71 24.56
N SER A 101 1.78 -1.05 23.99
CA SER A 101 1.92 -0.98 22.52
C SER A 101 2.44 -2.30 21.97
N SER A 102 1.91 -2.74 20.82
CA SER A 102 2.36 -3.95 20.10
C SER A 102 3.85 -3.94 19.73
N LEU A 103 4.48 -2.75 19.70
CA LEU A 103 5.93 -2.60 19.59
C LEU A 103 6.68 -3.39 20.67
N PHE A 104 6.12 -3.44 21.89
CA PHE A 104 6.77 -4.09 23.02
C PHE A 104 6.46 -5.58 23.15
N ASP A 105 5.66 -6.16 22.26
CA ASP A 105 5.37 -7.59 22.26
C ASP A 105 6.63 -8.40 21.89
N HIS A 106 7.41 -7.90 20.93
CA HIS A 106 8.58 -8.57 20.38
C HIS A 106 9.91 -7.98 20.86
N TRP A 107 9.92 -6.78 21.45
CA TRP A 107 11.14 -6.08 21.85
C TRP A 107 10.95 -5.20 23.09
N GLY A 108 12.01 -4.90 23.83
CA GLY A 108 11.95 -3.88 24.89
C GLY A 108 11.32 -4.33 26.20
N HIS A 109 11.14 -5.65 26.40
CA HIS A 109 10.72 -6.25 27.68
C HIS A 109 11.60 -5.79 28.85
N ASP A 110 12.91 -5.64 28.61
CA ASP A 110 13.89 -5.24 29.62
C ASP A 110 13.95 -3.71 29.86
N LEU A 111 13.20 -2.91 29.09
CA LEU A 111 13.21 -1.45 29.24
C LEU A 111 12.31 -1.01 30.39
N GLY A 112 12.84 -0.11 31.22
CA GLY A 112 12.05 0.59 32.23
C GLY A 112 10.97 1.51 31.62
N PRO A 113 9.97 1.93 32.42
CA PRO A 113 8.79 2.68 31.92
C PRO A 113 9.13 3.94 31.11
N GLU A 114 10.09 4.74 31.57
CA GLU A 114 10.48 5.97 30.88
C GLU A 114 11.17 5.70 29.55
N SER A 115 12.02 4.68 29.48
CA SER A 115 12.66 4.26 28.23
C SER A 115 11.64 3.77 27.21
N ARG A 116 10.62 3.03 27.66
CA ARG A 116 9.49 2.61 26.80
C ARG A 116 8.72 3.82 26.27
N ARG A 117 8.45 4.82 27.11
CA ARG A 117 7.77 6.06 26.70
C ARG A 117 8.53 6.79 25.59
N VAL A 118 9.85 6.93 25.74
CA VAL A 118 10.70 7.56 24.70
C VAL A 118 10.72 6.72 23.42
N ALA A 119 10.82 5.39 23.55
CA ALA A 119 10.80 4.48 22.41
C ALA A 119 9.50 4.56 21.63
N LEU A 120 8.35 4.53 22.32
CA LEU A 120 7.03 4.65 21.71
C LEU A 120 6.85 5.99 20.99
N ARG A 121 7.30 7.10 21.61
CA ARG A 121 7.24 8.42 20.97
C ARG A 121 8.06 8.46 19.66
N LYS A 122 9.27 7.89 19.67
CA LYS A 122 10.10 7.80 18.45
C LYS A 122 9.47 6.89 17.42
N PHE A 123 8.88 5.77 17.83
CA PHE A 123 8.16 4.86 16.95
C PHE A 123 6.97 5.52 16.26
N ARG A 124 6.11 6.23 17.02
CA ARG A 124 4.99 6.99 16.45
C ARG A 124 5.46 8.08 15.47
N TYR A 125 6.59 8.73 15.74
CA TYR A 125 7.12 9.79 14.89
C TYR A 125 7.78 9.27 13.60
N TYR A 126 8.64 8.25 13.70
CA TYR A 126 9.41 7.75 12.55
C TYR A 126 8.74 6.58 11.82
N GLY A 127 7.81 5.86 12.45
CA GLY A 127 7.28 4.59 11.90
C GLY A 127 8.20 3.39 12.09
N TYR A 128 9.26 3.54 12.90
CA TYR A 128 10.19 2.48 13.30
C TYR A 128 10.87 2.84 14.62
N ASN A 129 11.55 1.88 15.23
CA ASN A 129 12.17 1.98 16.55
C ASN A 129 13.45 2.83 16.52
N GLY A 130 13.28 4.15 16.39
CA GLY A 130 14.39 5.11 16.42
C GLY A 130 15.19 5.05 17.73
N TYR A 131 14.57 4.66 18.84
CA TYR A 131 15.27 4.50 20.12
C TYR A 131 16.31 3.37 20.08
N LEU A 132 15.95 2.20 19.52
CA LEU A 132 16.91 1.13 19.32
C LEU A 132 17.97 1.54 18.31
N SER A 133 17.58 2.17 17.20
CA SER A 133 18.50 2.63 16.17
C SER A 133 19.64 3.50 16.74
N ASP A 134 19.34 4.42 17.66
CA ASP A 134 20.36 5.30 18.25
C ASP A 134 21.43 4.55 19.05
N ARG A 135 21.14 3.31 19.46
CA ARG A 135 22.04 2.44 20.24
C ARG A 135 22.75 1.41 19.38
N ILE A 136 22.38 1.30 18.10
CA ILE A 136 23.03 0.43 17.14
C ILE A 136 24.15 1.20 16.46
N SER A 137 25.34 0.58 16.41
CA SER A 137 26.51 1.14 15.72
C SER A 137 26.19 1.56 14.29
N LEU A 138 26.72 2.72 13.87
CA LEU A 138 26.62 3.23 12.50
C LEU A 138 27.38 2.35 11.48
N THR A 139 28.28 1.48 11.96
CA THR A 139 29.09 0.57 11.15
C THR A 139 28.87 -0.89 11.56
N ARG A 140 27.65 -1.25 11.99
CA ARG A 140 27.36 -2.63 12.39
C ARG A 140 27.67 -3.62 11.24
N PRO A 141 28.17 -4.83 11.55
CA PRO A 141 28.29 -5.88 10.54
C PRO A 141 26.90 -6.35 10.11
N ILE A 142 26.77 -6.70 8.83
CA ILE A 142 25.56 -7.29 8.25
C ILE A 142 25.96 -8.56 7.51
N ALA A 143 25.09 -9.57 7.52
CA ALA A 143 25.35 -10.85 6.86
C ALA A 143 25.40 -10.68 5.34
N ASP A 144 26.28 -11.45 4.68
CA ASP A 144 26.33 -11.52 3.22
C ASP A 144 25.26 -12.50 2.72
N LEU A 145 24.09 -11.95 2.39
CA LEU A 145 22.89 -12.65 1.90
C LEU A 145 22.86 -12.83 0.37
N ARG A 146 23.99 -12.57 -0.31
CA ARG A 146 24.06 -12.76 -1.77
C ARG A 146 24.04 -14.25 -2.11
N PRO A 147 23.45 -14.63 -3.26
CA PRO A 147 23.55 -16.00 -3.78
C PRO A 147 25.01 -16.46 -3.89
N ASP A 148 25.28 -17.76 -3.63
CA ASP A 148 26.64 -18.32 -3.56
C ASP A 148 27.52 -17.98 -4.77
N GLY A 149 26.94 -17.97 -5.98
CA GLY A 149 27.66 -17.66 -7.22
C GLY A 149 28.17 -16.21 -7.30
N CYS A 150 27.55 -15.27 -6.59
CA CYS A 150 27.90 -13.85 -6.65
C CYS A 150 29.27 -13.53 -6.08
N ARG A 151 29.75 -14.32 -5.10
CA ARG A 151 31.06 -14.11 -4.45
C ARG A 151 32.24 -14.38 -5.38
N ASN A 152 32.04 -15.24 -6.37
CA ASN A 152 33.08 -15.66 -7.31
C ASN A 152 33.07 -14.83 -8.61
N MET A 153 32.18 -13.83 -8.73
CA MET A 153 32.13 -12.96 -9.89
C MET A 153 33.27 -11.95 -9.88
N SER A 154 33.86 -11.72 -11.04
CA SER A 154 34.84 -10.65 -11.26
C SER A 154 34.24 -9.57 -12.16
N TYR A 155 34.56 -8.33 -11.86
CA TYR A 155 34.08 -7.15 -12.58
C TYR A 155 35.25 -6.43 -13.26
N SER A 156 34.94 -5.61 -14.27
CA SER A 156 35.97 -4.78 -14.91
C SER A 156 36.64 -3.87 -13.87
N SER A 157 37.94 -3.61 -14.01
CA SER A 157 38.65 -2.63 -13.17
C SER A 157 38.30 -1.18 -13.53
N ASP A 158 37.77 -0.96 -14.74
CA ASP A 158 37.44 0.35 -15.29
C ASP A 158 35.92 0.61 -15.18
N LEU A 159 35.37 0.60 -13.96
CA LEU A 159 33.95 0.90 -13.77
C LEU A 159 33.71 2.42 -13.66
N PRO A 160 32.57 2.93 -14.15
CA PRO A 160 32.24 4.34 -14.05
C PRO A 160 32.08 4.77 -12.59
N GLN A 161 32.41 6.03 -12.31
CA GLN A 161 32.19 6.59 -10.98
C GLN A 161 30.69 6.79 -10.68
N LEU A 162 30.37 6.80 -9.39
CA LEU A 162 29.03 6.81 -8.83
C LEU A 162 28.83 8.01 -7.87
N SER A 163 27.73 8.74 -8.05
CA SER A 163 27.20 9.67 -7.05
C SER A 163 26.02 9.00 -6.33
N VAL A 164 26.08 8.91 -5.00
CA VAL A 164 24.99 8.36 -4.18
C VAL A 164 24.14 9.49 -3.62
N ILE A 165 22.84 9.49 -3.90
CA ILE A 165 21.89 10.54 -3.53
C ILE A 165 20.91 9.95 -2.52
N PHE A 166 20.89 10.52 -1.31
CA PHE A 166 19.90 10.21 -0.27
C PHE A 166 18.90 11.35 -0.14
N ILE A 167 17.60 11.02 -0.21
CA ILE A 167 16.51 11.97 0.03
C ILE A 167 15.94 11.71 1.42
N PHE A 168 15.71 12.77 2.19
CA PHE A 168 15.10 12.66 3.50
C PHE A 168 14.24 13.86 3.88
N VAL A 169 13.25 13.60 4.73
CA VAL A 169 12.52 14.60 5.50
C VAL A 169 12.33 14.05 6.90
N ASN A 170 12.80 14.77 7.92
CA ASN A 170 12.68 14.38 9.33
C ASN A 170 13.12 12.92 9.61
N GLU A 171 14.19 12.45 8.96
CA GLU A 171 14.73 11.11 9.19
C GLU A 171 15.50 11.04 10.52
N ALA A 172 15.46 9.89 11.20
CA ALA A 172 16.29 9.70 12.38
C ALA A 172 17.77 9.81 12.00
N LEU A 173 18.51 10.67 12.71
CA LEU A 173 19.93 10.93 12.42
C LEU A 173 20.76 9.63 12.42
N SER A 174 20.53 8.73 13.39
CA SER A 174 21.23 7.44 13.47
C SER A 174 21.00 6.56 12.25
N VAL A 175 19.82 6.60 11.65
CA VAL A 175 19.48 5.83 10.44
C VAL A 175 20.14 6.44 9.22
N LEU A 176 19.97 7.76 9.01
CA LEU A 176 20.59 8.49 7.90
C LEU A 176 22.11 8.32 7.88
N LEU A 177 22.76 8.51 9.04
CA LEU A 177 24.21 8.38 9.14
C LEU A 177 24.66 6.93 8.91
N ARG A 178 23.90 5.92 9.35
CA ARG A 178 24.22 4.52 9.06
C ARG A 178 24.15 4.21 7.56
N SER A 179 23.19 4.77 6.84
CA SER A 179 23.13 4.68 5.37
C SER A 179 24.36 5.28 4.70
N VAL A 180 24.78 6.48 5.13
CA VAL A 180 25.98 7.13 4.60
C VAL A 180 27.24 6.33 4.95
N HIS A 181 27.41 5.89 6.19
CA HIS A 181 28.58 5.12 6.62
C HIS A 181 28.70 3.79 5.89
N THR A 182 27.60 3.05 5.73
CA THR A 182 27.62 1.77 4.99
C THR A 182 27.88 1.99 3.50
N ALA A 183 27.37 3.08 2.89
CA ALA A 183 27.70 3.44 1.51
C ALA A 183 29.20 3.70 1.34
N ILE A 184 29.82 4.48 2.24
CA ILE A 184 31.27 4.78 2.20
C ILE A 184 32.09 3.51 2.40
N GLN A 185 31.75 2.70 3.41
CA GLN A 185 32.54 1.53 3.79
C GLN A 185 32.44 0.38 2.77
N ARG A 186 31.28 0.22 2.11
CA ARG A 186 30.98 -0.91 1.23
C ARG A 186 31.09 -0.59 -0.25
N THR A 187 31.54 0.62 -0.60
CA THR A 187 31.80 1.02 -1.99
C THR A 187 33.30 1.29 -2.17
N PRO A 188 33.96 0.69 -3.17
CA PRO A 188 35.36 0.99 -3.45
C PRO A 188 35.60 2.49 -3.67
N SER A 189 36.66 3.03 -3.06
CA SER A 189 36.94 4.49 -3.03
C SER A 189 37.14 5.12 -4.40
N HIS A 190 37.60 4.37 -5.39
CA HIS A 190 37.76 4.86 -6.77
C HIS A 190 36.42 4.99 -7.52
N LEU A 191 35.39 4.27 -7.07
CA LEU A 191 34.04 4.28 -7.65
C LEU A 191 33.17 5.35 -7.00
N LEU A 192 33.23 5.51 -5.67
CA LEU A 192 32.41 6.48 -4.95
C LEU A 192 32.96 7.90 -5.13
N LYS A 193 32.33 8.70 -5.98
CA LYS A 193 32.75 10.07 -6.26
C LYS A 193 32.32 11.04 -5.17
N GLU A 194 31.06 10.95 -4.78
CA GLU A 194 30.41 11.88 -3.86
C GLU A 194 29.11 11.29 -3.29
N ILE A 195 28.68 11.84 -2.16
CA ILE A 195 27.38 11.58 -1.54
C ILE A 195 26.60 12.90 -1.47
N ILE A 196 25.34 12.86 -1.87
CA ILE A 196 24.47 14.03 -1.91
C ILE A 196 23.28 13.76 -0.98
N LEU A 197 23.12 14.61 0.02
CA LEU A 197 22.03 14.57 0.98
C LEU A 197 21.02 15.66 0.62
N VAL A 198 19.81 15.26 0.25
CA VAL A 198 18.72 16.18 -0.12
C VAL A 198 17.74 16.27 1.04
N ASP A 199 17.74 17.41 1.72
CA ASP A 199 16.82 17.75 2.80
C ASP A 199 15.55 18.39 2.22
N ASP A 200 14.46 17.60 2.17
CA ASP A 200 13.14 18.03 1.71
C ASP A 200 12.38 18.80 2.81
N HIS A 201 13.01 19.85 3.31
CA HIS A 201 12.47 20.77 4.31
C HIS A 201 12.18 20.13 5.68
N SER A 202 13.17 19.45 6.27
CA SER A 202 13.09 18.93 7.64
C SER A 202 12.85 20.06 8.66
N SER A 203 12.02 19.80 9.66
CA SER A 203 11.67 20.75 10.72
C SER A 203 12.59 20.69 11.94
N SER A 204 13.32 19.58 12.13
CA SER A 204 14.21 19.40 13.28
C SER A 204 15.48 20.23 13.17
N LEU A 205 15.68 21.17 14.10
CA LEU A 205 16.91 21.98 14.17
C LEU A 205 18.12 21.14 14.58
N GLU A 206 17.93 20.24 15.56
CA GLU A 206 18.97 19.33 16.04
C GLU A 206 19.49 18.44 14.91
N LEU A 207 18.60 17.95 14.04
CA LEU A 207 18.99 17.18 12.85
C LEU A 207 19.91 18.01 11.94
N LYS A 208 19.53 19.27 11.66
CA LYS A 208 20.29 20.16 10.77
C LYS A 208 21.68 20.46 11.30
N GLU A 209 21.79 20.78 12.59
CA GLU A 209 23.06 21.12 13.24
C GLU A 209 24.00 19.90 13.31
N ASN A 210 23.49 18.75 13.75
CA ASN A 210 24.30 17.53 13.86
C ASN A 210 24.71 16.99 12.48
N LEU A 211 23.82 17.09 11.48
CA LEU A 211 24.16 16.72 10.11
C LEU A 211 25.25 17.64 9.54
N GLN A 212 25.17 18.95 9.79
CA GLN A 212 26.19 19.90 9.36
C GLN A 212 27.56 19.54 9.92
N ARG A 213 27.65 19.22 11.22
CA ARG A 213 28.89 18.78 11.87
C ARG A 213 29.45 17.51 11.21
N PHE A 214 28.61 16.51 11.01
CA PHE A 214 29.00 15.27 10.33
C PHE A 214 29.54 15.52 8.91
N VAL A 215 28.88 16.41 8.15
CA VAL A 215 29.29 16.75 6.78
C VAL A 215 30.65 17.44 6.77
N GLU A 216 30.91 18.36 7.70
CA GLU A 216 32.19 19.05 7.86
C GLU A 216 33.31 18.06 8.19
N GLU A 217 33.10 17.20 9.20
CA GLU A 217 34.06 16.16 9.60
C GLU A 217 34.38 15.20 8.44
N THR A 218 33.33 14.76 7.72
CA THR A 218 33.49 13.83 6.59
C THR A 218 34.22 14.49 5.42
N ASN A 219 33.94 15.77 5.12
CA ASN A 219 34.64 16.50 4.06
C ASN A 219 36.11 16.79 4.42
N ILE A 220 36.45 16.94 5.71
CA ILE A 220 37.85 17.01 6.15
C ILE A 220 38.55 15.67 5.90
N GLN A 221 37.88 14.55 6.16
CA GLN A 221 38.47 13.21 6.02
C GLN A 221 38.63 12.77 4.56
N TYR A 222 37.61 12.96 3.71
CA TYR A 222 37.55 12.40 2.35
C TYR A 222 37.79 13.44 1.24
N GLY A 223 37.85 14.72 1.58
CA GLY A 223 38.08 15.82 0.65
C GLY A 223 36.88 16.77 0.52
N LEU A 224 37.18 18.04 0.23
CA LEU A 224 36.16 19.08 0.11
C LEU A 224 35.13 18.72 -0.97
N GLY A 225 33.85 18.75 -0.59
CA GLY A 225 32.73 18.46 -1.49
C GLY A 225 32.46 16.98 -1.72
N PHE A 226 33.06 16.08 -0.92
CA PHE A 226 32.74 14.65 -0.93
C PHE A 226 31.30 14.39 -0.48
N VAL A 227 30.85 15.05 0.60
CA VAL A 227 29.44 15.10 1.00
C VAL A 227 28.87 16.49 0.72
N LYS A 228 27.79 16.55 -0.05
CA LYS A 228 27.05 17.78 -0.39
C LYS A 228 25.66 17.72 0.21
N VAL A 229 25.16 18.86 0.68
CA VAL A 229 23.79 18.99 1.19
C VAL A 229 23.01 19.95 0.29
N VAL A 230 21.88 19.48 -0.24
CA VAL A 230 20.89 20.29 -0.95
C VAL A 230 19.71 20.49 -0.01
N ARG A 231 19.29 21.74 0.22
CA ARG A 231 18.17 22.05 1.11
C ARG A 231 17.06 22.72 0.32
N HIS A 232 15.82 22.29 0.54
CA HIS A 232 14.64 22.94 -0.02
C HIS A 232 14.05 23.99 0.93
N ASP A 233 13.58 25.09 0.35
CA ASP A 233 12.91 26.18 1.09
C ASP A 233 11.50 25.80 1.57
N LYS A 234 10.89 24.80 0.92
CA LYS A 234 9.58 24.21 1.27
C LYS A 234 9.61 22.70 0.97
N GLN A 235 8.65 21.96 1.50
CA GLN A 235 8.52 20.53 1.20
C GLN A 235 8.07 20.36 -0.27
N GLU A 236 8.95 19.79 -1.10
CA GLU A 236 8.73 19.58 -2.53
C GLU A 236 8.33 18.12 -2.84
N GLY A 237 8.59 17.18 -1.93
CA GLY A 237 8.30 15.77 -2.07
C GLY A 237 9.47 14.96 -2.62
N LEU A 238 9.32 13.63 -2.58
CA LEU A 238 10.32 12.66 -3.01
C LEU A 238 10.76 12.85 -4.46
N ILE A 239 9.80 13.10 -5.36
CA ILE A 239 10.04 13.19 -6.80
C ILE A 239 10.97 14.36 -7.13
N ARG A 240 10.61 15.57 -6.71
CA ARG A 240 11.41 16.78 -6.97
C ARG A 240 12.73 16.75 -6.23
N SER A 241 12.76 16.16 -5.03
CA SER A 241 13.99 15.95 -4.27
C SER A 241 14.97 15.03 -5.01
N ARG A 242 14.51 13.92 -5.59
CA ARG A 242 15.34 13.05 -6.45
C ARG A 242 15.93 13.84 -7.63
N VAL A 243 15.13 14.68 -8.27
CA VAL A 243 15.59 15.52 -9.39
C VAL A 243 16.60 16.58 -8.94
N SER A 244 16.38 17.23 -7.80
CA SER A 244 17.33 18.21 -7.24
C SER A 244 18.70 17.56 -6.90
N GLY A 245 18.68 16.36 -6.32
CA GLY A 245 19.89 15.60 -6.04
C GLY A 245 20.63 15.18 -7.31
N TRP A 246 19.89 14.79 -8.35
CA TRP A 246 20.45 14.53 -9.68
C TRP A 246 21.12 15.77 -10.27
N ARG A 247 20.49 16.96 -10.17
CA ARG A 247 21.06 18.24 -10.65
C ARG A 247 22.38 18.59 -9.94
N ALA A 248 22.52 18.21 -8.67
CA ALA A 248 23.75 18.42 -7.89
C ALA A 248 24.86 17.38 -8.17
N ALA A 249 24.52 16.26 -8.81
CA ALA A 249 25.43 15.15 -9.07
C ALA A 249 26.33 15.39 -10.28
N SER A 250 27.58 14.96 -10.16
CA SER A 250 28.64 15.15 -11.15
C SER A 250 29.16 13.84 -11.75
N ALA A 251 28.96 12.70 -11.09
CA ALA A 251 29.45 11.42 -11.60
C ALA A 251 28.67 10.96 -12.86
N PRO A 252 29.26 10.04 -13.66
CA PRO A 252 28.57 9.45 -14.82
C PRO A 252 27.32 8.64 -14.45
N VAL A 253 27.33 7.98 -13.29
CA VAL A 253 26.22 7.16 -12.80
C VAL A 253 25.69 7.76 -11.50
N VAL A 254 24.36 7.77 -11.34
CA VAL A 254 23.69 8.22 -10.11
C VAL A 254 22.93 7.07 -9.48
N ALA A 255 23.02 6.95 -8.16
CA ALA A 255 22.18 6.06 -7.36
C ALA A 255 21.24 6.89 -6.50
N LEU A 256 19.93 6.72 -6.69
CA LEU A 256 18.90 7.44 -5.95
C LEU A 256 18.29 6.49 -4.91
N PHE A 257 18.56 6.76 -3.64
CA PHE A 257 18.16 5.93 -2.51
C PHE A 257 17.37 6.71 -1.46
N ASP A 258 16.56 5.97 -0.73
CA ASP A 258 15.95 6.43 0.51
C ASP A 258 17.03 6.53 1.61
N ALA A 259 16.81 7.39 2.60
CA ALA A 259 17.76 7.63 3.69
C ALA A 259 17.82 6.54 4.78
N HIS A 260 17.10 5.45 4.61
CA HIS A 260 16.94 4.38 5.61
C HIS A 260 17.29 3.00 5.01
N VAL A 261 18.53 2.91 4.51
CA VAL A 261 19.10 1.71 3.88
C VAL A 261 20.44 1.32 4.48
N GLU A 262 20.81 0.05 4.37
CA GLU A 262 22.15 -0.45 4.71
C GLU A 262 22.71 -1.28 3.55
N PHE A 263 23.88 -0.86 3.04
CA PHE A 263 24.48 -1.45 1.85
C PHE A 263 25.23 -2.75 2.17
N ASN A 264 24.98 -3.82 1.41
CA ASN A 264 25.74 -5.05 1.53
C ASN A 264 27.08 -5.00 0.78
N THR A 265 27.95 -5.97 1.05
CA THR A 265 29.27 -6.07 0.42
C THR A 265 29.13 -6.33 -1.09
N GLY A 266 29.91 -5.60 -1.90
CA GLY A 266 29.95 -5.77 -3.36
C GLY A 266 28.64 -5.42 -4.07
N TRP A 267 27.91 -4.42 -3.57
CA TRP A 267 26.63 -3.99 -4.15
C TRP A 267 26.82 -3.14 -5.43
N ALA A 268 27.87 -2.30 -5.47
CA ALA A 268 28.02 -1.29 -6.51
C ALA A 268 28.55 -1.86 -7.84
N GLU A 269 29.54 -2.75 -7.77
CA GLU A 269 30.24 -3.31 -8.93
C GLU A 269 29.34 -4.05 -9.92
N PRO A 270 28.41 -4.95 -9.47
CA PRO A 270 27.47 -5.59 -10.38
C PRO A 270 26.59 -4.57 -11.11
N ILE A 271 26.11 -3.53 -10.42
CA ILE A 271 25.26 -2.50 -10.99
C ILE A 271 26.03 -1.68 -12.03
N LEU A 272 27.22 -1.19 -11.67
CA LEU A 272 28.03 -0.34 -12.54
C LEU A 272 28.48 -1.10 -13.79
N GLN A 273 28.79 -2.39 -13.66
CA GLN A 273 29.10 -3.26 -14.80
C GLN A 273 27.91 -3.33 -15.77
N ARG A 274 26.70 -3.54 -15.26
CA ARG A 274 25.48 -3.62 -16.10
C ARG A 274 25.19 -2.32 -16.84
N ILE A 275 25.37 -1.17 -16.18
CA ILE A 275 25.18 0.15 -16.81
C ILE A 275 26.30 0.44 -17.81
N LYS A 276 27.55 0.04 -17.54
CA LYS A 276 28.66 0.16 -18.49
C LYS A 276 28.40 -0.63 -19.79
N GLU A 277 27.86 -1.84 -19.67
CA GLU A 277 27.49 -2.67 -20.82
C GLU A 277 26.37 -2.05 -21.67
N ASN A 278 25.39 -1.41 -21.02
CA ASN A 278 24.35 -0.67 -21.72
C ASN A 278 23.81 0.45 -20.83
N ARG A 279 24.06 1.70 -21.25
CA ARG A 279 23.66 2.92 -20.54
C ARG A 279 22.15 3.10 -20.39
N THR A 280 21.34 2.42 -21.23
CA THR A 280 19.87 2.55 -21.21
C THR A 280 19.20 1.62 -20.19
N ARG A 281 19.99 0.97 -19.32
CA ARG A 281 19.51 0.12 -18.23
C ARG A 281 19.28 0.96 -16.97
N VAL A 282 18.10 0.80 -16.38
CA VAL A 282 17.82 1.27 -15.02
C VAL A 282 17.86 0.05 -14.11
N VAL A 283 18.72 0.09 -13.10
CA VAL A 283 19.05 -1.08 -12.32
C VAL A 283 18.62 -0.87 -10.86
N SER A 284 17.83 -1.80 -10.35
CA SER A 284 17.49 -1.90 -8.93
C SER A 284 18.36 -2.97 -8.27
N PRO A 285 18.85 -2.74 -7.04
CA PRO A 285 19.35 -3.83 -6.21
C PRO A 285 18.19 -4.75 -5.79
N SER A 286 18.53 -5.95 -5.29
CA SER A 286 17.63 -6.76 -4.49
C SER A 286 17.53 -6.18 -3.09
N PHE A 287 16.32 -6.04 -2.56
CA PHE A 287 16.10 -5.50 -1.23
C PHE A 287 16.00 -6.61 -0.19
N ASP A 288 16.56 -6.38 0.99
CA ASP A 288 16.33 -7.14 2.22
C ASP A 288 15.53 -6.28 3.19
N ASN A 289 14.77 -6.89 4.10
CA ASN A 289 13.96 -6.13 5.05
C ASN A 289 14.73 -5.89 6.35
N ILE A 290 14.87 -4.63 6.75
CA ILE A 290 15.25 -4.25 8.10
C ILE A 290 13.96 -4.08 8.90
N LYS A 291 13.69 -5.01 9.82
CA LYS A 291 12.48 -4.96 10.65
C LYS A 291 12.40 -3.63 11.42
N TYR A 292 11.24 -2.97 11.34
CA TYR A 292 11.05 -1.65 11.97
C TYR A 292 11.21 -1.66 13.49
N ASP A 293 11.01 -2.79 14.16
CA ASP A 293 11.00 -2.93 15.61
C ASP A 293 12.36 -3.38 16.17
N THR A 294 12.96 -4.43 15.61
CA THR A 294 14.20 -5.05 16.11
C THR A 294 15.45 -4.66 15.33
N PHE A 295 15.32 -4.04 14.15
CA PHE A 295 16.43 -3.77 13.21
C PHE A 295 17.17 -5.02 12.71
N GLU A 296 16.61 -6.21 12.92
CA GLU A 296 17.11 -7.45 12.31
C GLU A 296 16.91 -7.41 10.80
N ILE A 297 17.87 -7.99 10.07
CA ILE A 297 17.79 -8.10 8.61
C ILE A 297 17.19 -9.45 8.26
N GLU A 298 16.07 -9.42 7.58
CA GLU A 298 15.38 -10.58 7.02
C GLU A 298 15.65 -10.64 5.50
N GLU A 299 16.14 -11.80 5.04
CA GLU A 299 16.38 -12.02 3.62
C GLU A 299 15.04 -12.10 2.87
N TYR A 300 14.88 -11.24 1.87
CA TYR A 300 13.75 -11.35 0.95
C TYR A 300 14.09 -12.27 -0.24
N PRO A 301 13.10 -13.02 -0.73
CA PRO A 301 13.30 -13.90 -1.88
C PRO A 301 13.59 -13.10 -3.15
N LEU A 302 14.38 -13.71 -4.04
CA LEU A 302 14.68 -13.13 -5.35
C LEU A 302 13.39 -12.95 -6.15
N SER A 303 13.05 -11.69 -6.42
CA SER A 303 11.77 -11.31 -6.99
C SER A 303 11.94 -10.30 -8.11
N ALA A 304 11.08 -10.37 -9.12
CA ALA A 304 10.86 -9.25 -10.02
C ALA A 304 10.02 -8.18 -9.32
N GLN A 305 10.01 -6.97 -9.87
CA GLN A 305 9.24 -5.84 -9.34
C GLN A 305 8.15 -5.43 -10.34
N GLY A 306 6.90 -5.39 -9.89
CA GLY A 306 5.72 -5.04 -10.67
C GLY A 306 4.79 -4.08 -9.95
N PHE A 307 3.54 -4.01 -10.40
CA PHE A 307 2.53 -3.10 -9.85
C PHE A 307 1.10 -3.58 -10.14
N ASP A 308 0.13 -3.13 -9.33
CA ASP A 308 -1.30 -3.31 -9.58
C ASP A 308 -1.92 -2.09 -10.29
N TRP A 309 -3.23 -2.12 -10.59
CA TRP A 309 -3.88 -1.00 -11.28
C TRP A 309 -4.11 0.26 -10.44
N GLU A 310 -3.91 0.18 -9.13
CA GLU A 310 -3.81 1.38 -8.28
C GLU A 310 -2.42 2.04 -8.40
N LEU A 311 -1.49 1.36 -9.08
CA LEU A 311 -0.08 1.68 -9.25
C LEU A 311 0.73 1.53 -7.96
N TRP A 312 0.30 0.63 -7.07
CA TRP A 312 1.13 0.18 -5.96
C TRP A 312 2.12 -0.86 -6.43
N CYS A 313 3.37 -0.73 -6.00
CA CYS A 313 4.39 -1.72 -6.34
C CYS A 313 4.20 -3.02 -5.59
N ARG A 314 4.55 -4.11 -6.27
CA ARG A 314 4.46 -5.47 -5.75
C ARG A 314 5.71 -6.25 -6.12
N TYR A 315 6.09 -7.19 -5.25
CA TYR A 315 7.03 -8.23 -5.60
C TYR A 315 6.33 -9.29 -6.44
N LEU A 316 6.97 -9.71 -7.52
CA LEU A 316 6.51 -10.74 -8.43
C LEU A 316 7.50 -11.89 -8.44
N ASN A 317 7.00 -13.08 -8.75
CA ASN A 317 7.88 -14.18 -9.10
C ASN A 317 8.72 -13.79 -10.34
N PRO A 318 10.02 -14.13 -10.38
CA PRO A 318 10.83 -13.94 -11.58
C PRO A 318 10.20 -14.62 -12.79
N PRO A 319 10.38 -14.08 -14.01
CA PRO A 319 9.84 -14.68 -15.22
C PRO A 319 10.25 -16.16 -15.37
N ARG A 320 9.37 -17.00 -15.92
CA ARG A 320 9.67 -18.44 -16.13
C ARG A 320 10.99 -18.68 -16.87
N SER A 321 11.32 -17.81 -17.84
CA SER A 321 12.57 -17.84 -18.59
C SER A 321 13.82 -17.62 -17.75
N TRP A 322 13.71 -16.92 -16.62
CA TRP A 322 14.81 -16.74 -15.66
C TRP A 322 15.04 -18.02 -14.87
N TRP A 323 13.97 -18.64 -14.35
CA TRP A 323 14.05 -19.93 -13.64
C TRP A 323 14.65 -21.03 -14.51
N SER A 324 14.31 -21.08 -15.81
CA SER A 324 14.88 -22.07 -16.74
C SER A 324 16.40 -21.96 -16.92
N GLN A 325 17.03 -20.84 -16.57
CA GLN A 325 18.48 -20.66 -16.70
C GLN A 325 19.25 -21.33 -15.56
N HIS A 326 18.59 -21.70 -14.45
CA HIS A 326 19.23 -22.28 -13.26
C HIS A 326 20.42 -21.47 -12.74
N ASN A 327 20.41 -20.14 -12.96
CA ASN A 327 21.48 -19.23 -12.55
C ASN A 327 20.90 -18.11 -11.68
N HIS A 328 21.02 -18.27 -10.36
CA HIS A 328 20.49 -17.31 -9.39
C HIS A 328 21.29 -15.99 -9.32
N THR A 329 22.39 -15.86 -10.07
CA THR A 329 23.16 -14.62 -10.20
C THR A 329 22.69 -13.75 -11.37
N ALA A 330 21.87 -14.31 -12.27
CA ALA A 330 21.45 -13.62 -13.48
C ALA A 330 20.52 -12.43 -13.16
N PRO A 331 20.62 -11.31 -13.92
CA PRO A 331 19.68 -10.19 -13.80
C PRO A 331 18.22 -10.62 -14.01
N ILE A 332 17.32 -10.12 -13.17
CA ILE A 332 15.88 -10.35 -13.27
C ILE A 332 15.25 -9.16 -13.99
N ARG A 333 14.66 -9.40 -15.17
CA ARG A 333 13.86 -8.38 -15.87
C ARG A 333 12.60 -8.09 -15.06
N SER A 334 12.34 -6.80 -14.81
CA SER A 334 11.22 -6.36 -13.97
C SER A 334 10.34 -5.34 -14.69
N PRO A 335 9.01 -5.44 -14.62
CA PRO A 335 8.10 -4.43 -15.17
C PRO A 335 8.27 -3.02 -14.60
N ALA A 336 8.57 -2.91 -13.31
CA ALA A 336 8.68 -1.66 -12.58
C ALA A 336 9.85 -1.67 -11.59
N LEU A 337 9.95 -0.58 -10.82
CA LEU A 337 10.95 -0.36 -9.77
C LEU A 337 10.22 -0.15 -8.44
N ILE A 338 10.74 -0.64 -7.33
CA ILE A 338 10.13 -0.43 -5.99
C ILE A 338 10.66 0.84 -5.28
N GLY A 339 11.38 1.70 -6.01
CA GLY A 339 11.68 3.08 -5.61
C GLY A 339 13.17 3.43 -5.69
N CYS A 340 14.03 2.59 -5.13
CA CYS A 340 15.47 2.80 -5.09
C CYS A 340 16.15 2.23 -6.36
N PHE A 341 16.91 3.05 -7.11
CA PHE A 341 17.50 2.62 -8.38
C PHE A 341 18.79 3.36 -8.74
N VAL A 342 19.54 2.78 -9.68
CA VAL A 342 20.79 3.31 -10.21
C VAL A 342 20.68 3.42 -11.73
N VAL A 343 21.14 4.54 -12.28
CA VAL A 343 20.98 4.88 -13.70
C VAL A 343 22.14 5.74 -14.21
N ASP A 344 22.44 5.63 -15.50
CA ASP A 344 23.34 6.58 -16.18
C ASP A 344 22.75 8.00 -16.13
N ARG A 345 23.57 8.96 -15.69
CA ARG A 345 23.12 10.32 -15.39
C ARG A 345 22.57 11.03 -16.64
N LYS A 346 23.20 10.83 -17.80
CA LYS A 346 22.79 11.48 -19.06
C LYS A 346 21.55 10.79 -19.64
N TYR A 347 21.52 9.47 -19.61
CA TYR A 347 20.35 8.71 -20.04
C TYR A 347 19.11 9.13 -19.24
N PHE A 348 19.23 9.31 -17.92
CA PHE A 348 18.12 9.75 -17.08
C PHE A 348 17.55 11.12 -17.51
N GLU A 349 18.42 12.05 -17.90
CA GLU A 349 18.02 13.35 -18.46
C GLU A 349 17.35 13.21 -19.84
N GLU A 350 17.93 12.39 -20.72
CA GLU A 350 17.40 12.14 -22.07
C GLU A 350 15.96 11.59 -22.04
N ILE A 351 15.66 10.71 -21.07
CA ILE A 351 14.31 10.16 -20.87
C ILE A 351 13.40 11.06 -20.03
N GLY A 352 13.83 12.28 -19.69
CA GLY A 352 13.02 13.30 -19.02
C GLY A 352 12.87 13.12 -17.51
N LEU A 353 13.91 12.63 -16.81
CA LEU A 353 14.00 12.53 -15.35
C LEU A 353 12.74 11.88 -14.72
N LEU A 354 12.28 12.34 -13.56
CA LEU A 354 10.95 12.03 -13.04
C LEU A 354 9.96 13.16 -13.38
N ASP A 355 8.67 12.86 -13.41
CA ASP A 355 7.63 13.86 -13.63
C ASP A 355 7.51 14.82 -12.43
N GLU A 356 8.16 16.00 -12.50
CA GLU A 356 8.11 17.03 -11.45
C GLU A 356 6.68 17.60 -11.20
N GLY A 357 5.70 17.27 -12.07
CA GLY A 357 4.29 17.56 -11.84
C GLY A 357 3.58 16.60 -10.88
N MET A 358 4.24 15.50 -10.48
CA MET A 358 3.79 14.64 -9.38
C MET A 358 4.04 15.29 -8.03
N GLU A 359 3.17 14.99 -7.07
CA GLU A 359 3.18 15.58 -5.73
C GLU A 359 3.60 14.57 -4.68
N ILE A 360 4.45 14.99 -3.75
CA ILE A 360 4.84 14.28 -2.52
C ILE A 360 5.43 12.87 -2.75
N TYR A 361 4.59 11.87 -3.03
CA TYR A 361 4.96 10.46 -3.13
C TYR A 361 3.95 9.66 -3.95
N GLY A 362 4.44 8.61 -4.63
CA GLY A 362 3.63 7.54 -5.19
C GLY A 362 3.45 7.63 -6.70
N GLY A 363 3.55 6.47 -7.35
CA GLY A 363 3.40 6.29 -8.80
C GLY A 363 4.65 6.65 -9.61
N GLU A 364 5.64 7.36 -9.06
CA GLU A 364 6.81 7.82 -9.81
C GLU A 364 7.73 6.68 -10.26
N ASN A 365 7.81 5.66 -9.43
CA ASN A 365 8.60 4.46 -9.65
C ASN A 365 7.96 3.53 -10.70
N VAL A 366 6.62 3.43 -10.69
CA VAL A 366 5.84 2.74 -11.72
C VAL A 366 5.91 3.50 -13.05
N GLU A 367 5.75 4.82 -13.02
CA GLU A 367 5.89 5.69 -14.19
C GLU A 367 7.24 5.51 -14.88
N LEU A 368 8.32 5.55 -14.10
CA LEU A 368 9.67 5.36 -14.61
C LEU A 368 9.82 3.97 -15.25
N GLY A 369 9.31 2.92 -14.61
CA GLY A 369 9.35 1.56 -15.14
C GLY A 369 8.65 1.42 -16.49
N ILE A 370 7.41 1.90 -16.59
CA ILE A 370 6.61 1.89 -17.83
C ILE A 370 7.35 2.66 -18.94
N ARG A 371 7.78 3.89 -18.63
CA ARG A 371 8.47 4.76 -19.59
C ARG A 371 9.76 4.14 -20.10
N VAL A 372 10.63 3.64 -19.21
CA VAL A 372 11.91 3.04 -19.60
C VAL A 372 11.69 1.91 -20.60
N TRP A 373 10.74 1.01 -20.33
CA TRP A 373 10.44 -0.09 -21.24
C TRP A 373 9.81 0.37 -22.56
N GLN A 374 8.83 1.26 -22.52
CA GLN A 374 8.16 1.74 -23.73
C GLN A 374 9.11 2.53 -24.62
N CYS A 375 10.07 3.27 -24.05
CA CYS A 375 11.00 4.13 -24.78
C CYS A 375 12.34 3.45 -25.11
N GLY A 376 12.42 2.11 -25.02
CA GLY A 376 13.54 1.32 -25.56
C GLY A 376 14.68 1.00 -24.58
N GLY A 377 14.56 1.39 -23.32
CA GLY A 377 15.44 0.95 -22.24
C GLY A 377 15.00 -0.38 -21.61
N SER A 378 15.61 -0.73 -20.47
CA SER A 378 15.21 -1.90 -19.68
C SER A 378 15.37 -1.68 -18.20
N VAL A 379 14.50 -2.32 -17.43
CA VAL A 379 14.55 -2.35 -15.97
C VAL A 379 14.99 -3.72 -15.48
N GLU A 380 16.01 -3.76 -14.64
CA GLU A 380 16.61 -4.99 -14.13
C GLU A 380 16.79 -4.95 -12.61
N VAL A 381 16.50 -6.06 -11.93
CA VAL A 381 16.85 -6.29 -10.52
C VAL A 381 18.06 -7.22 -10.49
N LEU A 382 19.10 -6.86 -9.74
CA LEU A 382 20.33 -7.67 -9.64
C LEU A 382 20.41 -8.46 -8.32
N PRO A 383 20.30 -9.81 -8.35
CA PRO A 383 20.46 -10.65 -7.16
C PRO A 383 21.79 -10.45 -6.42
N CYS A 384 22.87 -10.18 -7.15
CA CYS A 384 24.20 -10.00 -6.57
C CYS A 384 24.44 -8.63 -5.93
N SER A 385 23.54 -7.67 -6.13
CA SER A 385 23.58 -6.38 -5.44
C SER A 385 22.45 -6.33 -4.43
N ARG A 386 22.76 -6.55 -3.14
CA ARG A 386 21.78 -6.52 -2.05
C ARG A 386 21.90 -5.27 -1.20
N ILE A 387 20.76 -4.69 -0.85
CA ILE A 387 20.64 -3.56 0.07
C ILE A 387 19.50 -3.83 1.03
N ALA A 388 19.73 -3.68 2.34
CA ALA A 388 18.67 -3.79 3.32
C ALA A 388 17.95 -2.44 3.47
N HIS A 389 16.61 -2.43 3.51
CA HIS A 389 15.77 -1.23 3.60
C HIS A 389 14.81 -1.35 4.79
N ILE A 390 14.56 -0.26 5.52
CA ILE A 390 13.62 -0.27 6.64
C ILE A 390 12.17 -0.21 6.13
N GLU A 391 11.44 -1.31 6.27
CA GLU A 391 9.99 -1.35 6.04
C GLU A 391 9.28 -0.71 7.23
N ARG A 392 8.76 0.52 7.04
CA ARG A 392 8.09 1.25 8.12
C ARG A 392 6.73 0.64 8.47
N ALA A 393 6.38 0.68 9.75
CA ALA A 393 5.03 0.35 10.22
C ALA A 393 3.98 1.35 9.70
N HIS A 394 4.35 2.62 9.56
CA HIS A 394 3.54 3.65 8.91
C HIS A 394 4.42 4.73 8.26
N LYS A 395 3.87 5.43 7.26
CA LYS A 395 4.58 6.46 6.46
C LYS A 395 4.25 7.87 6.98
N PRO A 396 5.18 8.59 7.65
CA PRO A 396 4.87 9.87 8.32
C PRO A 396 4.99 11.10 7.40
N TYR A 397 4.83 10.96 6.09
CA TYR A 397 5.15 12.04 5.12
C TYR A 397 4.06 13.12 5.02
N THR A 398 2.79 12.73 5.16
CA THR A 398 1.61 13.60 5.06
C THR A 398 0.39 12.90 5.65
N GLU A 399 -0.57 13.67 6.15
CA GLU A 399 -1.83 13.16 6.72
C GLU A 399 -2.76 12.53 5.66
N ASN A 400 -2.72 13.02 4.41
CA ASN A 400 -3.58 12.54 3.33
C ASN A 400 -2.79 12.05 2.11
N LEU A 401 -2.10 10.93 2.28
CA LEU A 401 -1.30 10.32 1.22
C LEU A 401 -2.15 9.85 0.03
N SER A 402 -3.37 9.36 0.29
CA SER A 402 -4.26 8.79 -0.73
C SER A 402 -4.63 9.79 -1.84
N ALA A 403 -4.83 11.07 -1.49
CA ALA A 403 -5.16 12.10 -2.49
C ALA A 403 -4.01 12.33 -3.48
N HIS A 404 -2.77 12.44 -2.99
CA HIS A 404 -1.59 12.65 -3.83
C HIS A 404 -1.29 11.43 -4.69
N VAL A 405 -1.34 10.23 -4.12
CA VAL A 405 -1.08 8.98 -4.86
C VAL A 405 -2.10 8.80 -5.98
N ARG A 406 -3.40 9.03 -5.69
CA ARG A 406 -4.47 8.97 -6.69
C ARG A 406 -4.25 9.97 -7.82
N ARG A 407 -3.93 11.22 -7.49
CA ARG A 407 -3.63 12.26 -8.49
C ARG A 407 -2.45 11.85 -9.38
N ASN A 408 -1.36 11.39 -8.77
CA ASN A 408 -0.17 10.96 -9.50
C ASN A 408 -0.47 9.75 -10.39
N ALA A 409 -1.24 8.77 -9.91
CA ALA A 409 -1.63 7.60 -10.68
C ALA A 409 -2.43 7.97 -11.93
N LEU A 410 -3.35 8.92 -11.83
CA LEU A 410 -4.09 9.43 -12.99
C LEU A 410 -3.18 10.16 -13.99
N ARG A 411 -2.15 10.90 -13.53
CA ARG A 411 -1.13 11.49 -14.43
C ARG A 411 -0.40 10.41 -15.22
N VAL A 412 0.02 9.32 -14.57
CA VAL A 412 0.66 8.19 -15.24
C VAL A 412 -0.28 7.58 -16.28
N ALA A 413 -1.53 7.34 -15.89
CA ALA A 413 -2.54 6.75 -16.75
C ALA A 413 -2.79 7.57 -18.02
N GLU A 414 -2.93 8.88 -17.89
CA GLU A 414 -3.19 9.79 -19.02
C GLU A 414 -2.02 9.97 -19.99
N VAL A 415 -0.78 9.70 -19.53
CA VAL A 415 0.41 9.85 -20.38
C VAL A 415 0.84 8.52 -20.99
N TRP A 416 0.82 7.42 -20.23
CA TRP A 416 1.55 6.20 -20.59
C TRP A 416 0.68 4.97 -20.85
N MET A 417 -0.58 4.97 -20.40
CA MET A 417 -1.41 3.75 -20.33
C MET A 417 -2.48 3.66 -21.42
N ASP A 418 -2.52 4.60 -22.37
CA ASP A 418 -3.40 4.57 -23.55
C ASP A 418 -4.87 4.26 -23.19
N GLN A 419 -5.52 3.32 -23.88
CA GLN A 419 -6.88 2.87 -23.57
C GLN A 419 -7.01 2.14 -22.23
N TYR A 420 -5.91 1.63 -21.68
CA TYR A 420 -5.89 0.91 -20.40
C TYR A 420 -5.94 1.85 -19.19
N LYS A 421 -5.88 3.17 -19.41
CA LYS A 421 -6.10 4.15 -18.34
C LYS A 421 -7.41 3.89 -17.59
N SER A 422 -8.45 3.40 -18.28
CA SER A 422 -9.73 3.02 -17.67
C SER A 422 -9.60 2.10 -16.46
N HIS A 423 -8.56 1.25 -16.42
CA HIS A 423 -8.32 0.32 -15.32
C HIS A 423 -7.80 1.06 -14.07
N VAL A 424 -7.00 2.11 -14.23
CA VAL A 424 -6.56 2.97 -13.12
C VAL A 424 -7.73 3.78 -12.57
N TYR A 425 -8.54 4.35 -13.46
CA TYR A 425 -9.78 5.05 -13.07
C TYR A 425 -10.73 4.11 -12.31
N MET A 426 -10.85 2.87 -12.78
CA MET A 426 -11.64 1.82 -12.11
C MET A 426 -11.08 1.46 -10.73
N ALA A 427 -9.78 1.23 -10.61
CA ALA A 427 -9.13 0.86 -9.36
C ALA A 427 -9.27 1.96 -8.28
N TRP A 428 -9.21 3.23 -8.67
CA TRP A 428 -9.43 4.36 -7.78
C TRP A 428 -10.91 4.77 -7.65
N ASN A 429 -11.83 4.06 -8.32
CA ASN A 429 -13.25 4.37 -8.40
C ASN A 429 -13.54 5.84 -8.79
N VAL A 430 -12.85 6.33 -9.82
CA VAL A 430 -12.96 7.70 -10.34
C VAL A 430 -13.63 7.66 -11.72
N PRO A 431 -14.66 8.48 -11.99
CA PRO A 431 -15.29 8.50 -13.31
C PRO A 431 -14.30 8.94 -14.39
N LEU A 432 -14.31 8.22 -15.52
CA LEU A 432 -13.41 8.50 -16.65
C LEU A 432 -13.68 9.86 -17.29
N GLN A 433 -14.94 10.29 -17.28
CA GLN A 433 -15.35 11.63 -17.71
C GLN A 433 -15.64 12.48 -16.48
N LYS A 434 -15.05 13.68 -16.40
CA LYS A 434 -15.23 14.61 -15.27
C LYS A 434 -14.82 13.98 -13.93
N SER A 435 -13.59 13.50 -13.83
CA SER A 435 -12.99 12.96 -12.60
C SER A 435 -13.10 13.89 -11.39
N GLY A 436 -13.18 15.21 -11.62
CA GLY A 436 -13.15 16.23 -10.57
C GLY A 436 -11.77 16.38 -9.92
N ILE A 437 -10.77 15.66 -10.40
CA ILE A 437 -9.40 15.67 -9.89
C ILE A 437 -8.54 16.47 -10.86
N ASP A 438 -7.95 17.55 -10.38
CA ASP A 438 -6.96 18.31 -11.13
C ASP A 438 -5.62 17.58 -11.14
N ILE A 439 -5.33 16.91 -12.25
CA ILE A 439 -4.06 16.23 -12.46
C ILE A 439 -2.95 17.17 -12.92
N GLY A 440 -3.21 18.46 -13.13
CA GLY A 440 -2.26 19.44 -13.65
C GLY A 440 -1.92 19.24 -15.14
N ASP A 441 -1.00 20.05 -15.66
CA ASP A 441 -0.56 19.95 -17.05
C ASP A 441 0.34 18.72 -17.27
N ILE A 442 0.06 18.00 -18.37
CA ILE A 442 0.79 16.80 -18.82
C ILE A 442 1.30 16.95 -20.26
N THR A 443 1.21 18.14 -20.84
CA THR A 443 1.57 18.43 -22.23
C THR A 443 3.03 18.08 -22.52
N GLU A 444 3.96 18.48 -21.64
CA GLU A 444 5.38 18.16 -21.80
C GLU A 444 5.67 16.66 -21.72
N ARG A 445 4.97 15.93 -20.82
CA ARG A 445 5.13 14.47 -20.69
C ARG A 445 4.62 13.74 -21.94
N LYS A 446 3.49 14.18 -22.51
CA LYS A 446 2.99 13.65 -23.79
C LYS A 446 3.94 13.96 -24.95
N ALA A 447 4.46 15.19 -25.02
CA ALA A 447 5.42 15.59 -26.05
C ALA A 447 6.73 14.79 -25.94
N LEU A 448 7.21 14.53 -24.73
CA LEU A 448 8.36 13.66 -24.46
C LEU A 448 8.13 12.24 -25.01
N ARG A 449 6.98 11.63 -24.69
CA ARG A 449 6.60 10.30 -25.18
C ARG A 449 6.60 10.24 -26.71
N SER A 450 6.06 11.27 -27.37
CA SER A 450 6.07 11.39 -28.83
C SER A 450 7.49 11.55 -29.40
N ARG A 451 8.31 12.41 -28.80
CA ARG A 451 9.69 12.69 -29.23
C ARG A 451 10.59 11.46 -29.15
N LEU A 452 10.43 10.65 -28.11
CA LEU A 452 11.18 9.40 -27.91
C LEU A 452 10.62 8.22 -28.71
N GLN A 453 9.51 8.41 -29.45
CA GLN A 453 8.86 7.37 -30.24
C GLN A 453 8.54 6.11 -29.42
N CYS A 454 8.04 6.32 -28.19
CA CYS A 454 7.80 5.22 -27.27
C CYS A 454 6.67 4.29 -27.75
N ARG A 455 6.81 3.01 -27.46
CA ARG A 455 5.86 1.95 -27.80
C ARG A 455 4.52 2.14 -27.04
N PRO A 456 3.41 1.61 -27.58
CA PRO A 456 2.11 1.63 -26.90
C PRO A 456 2.10 0.75 -25.63
N PHE A 457 1.16 1.00 -24.72
CA PHE A 457 1.01 0.23 -23.49
C PHE A 457 0.57 -1.21 -23.73
N SER A 458 -0.16 -1.46 -24.81
CA SER A 458 -0.46 -2.84 -25.24
C SER A 458 0.81 -3.66 -25.48
N TRP A 459 1.87 -3.05 -26.05
CA TRP A 459 3.16 -3.72 -26.22
C TRP A 459 3.80 -4.04 -24.86
N PHE A 460 3.74 -3.11 -23.90
CA PHE A 460 4.26 -3.31 -22.56
C PHE A 460 3.58 -4.51 -21.87
N LEU A 461 2.25 -4.57 -21.89
CA LEU A 461 1.50 -5.70 -21.33
C LEU A 461 1.88 -7.02 -22.02
N SER A 462 1.94 -7.07 -23.35
CA SER A 462 2.24 -8.35 -24.04
C SER A 462 3.70 -8.82 -23.91
N ASN A 463 4.66 -7.93 -23.69
CA ASN A 463 6.10 -8.26 -23.77
C ASN A 463 6.83 -8.17 -22.44
N ILE A 464 6.35 -7.33 -21.52
CA ILE A 464 7.04 -7.01 -20.27
C ILE A 464 6.24 -7.49 -19.06
N TYR A 465 4.93 -7.27 -19.04
CA TYR A 465 4.08 -7.63 -17.91
C TYR A 465 2.79 -8.37 -18.31
N PRO A 466 2.90 -9.57 -18.92
CA PRO A 466 1.74 -10.33 -19.38
C PRO A 466 0.88 -10.89 -18.25
N GLU A 467 1.43 -10.99 -17.04
CA GLU A 467 0.72 -11.48 -15.86
C GLU A 467 -0.24 -10.46 -15.26
N LEU A 468 -0.12 -9.16 -15.60
CA LEU A 468 -1.02 -8.10 -15.12
C LEU A 468 -2.42 -8.29 -15.73
N ARG A 469 -3.42 -8.55 -14.89
CA ARG A 469 -4.78 -8.89 -15.34
C ARG A 469 -5.46 -7.69 -15.97
N SER A 470 -5.99 -7.81 -17.18
CA SER A 470 -6.79 -6.74 -17.81
C SER A 470 -8.29 -6.92 -17.58
N TYR A 471 -9.01 -5.81 -17.42
CA TYR A 471 -10.46 -5.69 -17.25
C TYR A 471 -11.11 -5.04 -18.48
N SER A 472 -10.70 -5.46 -19.68
CA SER A 472 -11.15 -4.84 -20.93
C SER A 472 -12.63 -5.07 -21.26
N ASN A 473 -13.28 -6.04 -20.59
CA ASN A 473 -14.69 -6.37 -20.74
C ASN A 473 -15.61 -5.63 -19.74
N THR A 474 -15.08 -4.70 -18.95
CA THR A 474 -15.88 -3.93 -17.98
C THR A 474 -16.82 -2.96 -18.70
N VAL A 475 -18.10 -3.01 -18.34
CA VAL A 475 -19.17 -2.16 -18.85
C VAL A 475 -19.50 -1.04 -17.86
N ALA A 476 -19.53 -1.36 -16.56
CA ALA A 476 -19.78 -0.40 -15.50
C ALA A 476 -19.04 -0.82 -14.22
N TYR A 477 -18.71 0.14 -13.35
CA TYR A 477 -17.99 -0.11 -12.10
C TYR A 477 -18.30 0.94 -11.03
N GLY A 478 -17.89 0.64 -9.80
CA GLY A 478 -17.93 1.55 -8.68
C GLY A 478 -18.85 1.06 -7.58
N VAL A 479 -19.53 1.99 -6.92
CA VAL A 479 -20.46 1.67 -5.84
C VAL A 479 -21.81 1.25 -6.42
N LEU A 480 -22.34 0.12 -5.95
CA LEU A 480 -23.67 -0.38 -6.30
C LEU A 480 -24.67 -0.11 -5.17
N LYS A 481 -25.78 0.55 -5.49
CA LYS A 481 -26.83 0.98 -4.55
C LYS A 481 -28.21 0.52 -4.99
N ASN A 482 -29.11 0.39 -4.03
CA ASN A 482 -30.52 0.08 -4.23
C ASN A 482 -31.39 1.28 -3.81
N ASN A 483 -32.43 1.58 -4.59
CA ASN A 483 -33.31 2.73 -4.38
C ASN A 483 -34.13 2.72 -3.06
N LEU A 484 -34.24 1.57 -2.37
CA LEU A 484 -34.91 1.51 -1.08
C LEU A 484 -34.11 2.21 0.03
N ARG A 485 -32.78 2.22 -0.06
CA ARG A 485 -31.86 2.81 0.94
C ARG A 485 -30.57 3.32 0.30
N ASP A 486 -30.54 4.62 0.01
CA ASP A 486 -29.39 5.27 -0.65
C ASP A 486 -28.13 5.38 0.22
N ASN A 487 -28.26 5.20 1.54
CA ASN A 487 -27.17 5.18 2.51
C ASN A 487 -26.52 3.80 2.66
N LEU A 488 -27.09 2.76 2.04
CA LEU A 488 -26.53 1.40 2.03
C LEU A 488 -25.93 1.07 0.67
N CYS A 489 -24.80 0.39 0.70
CA CYS A 489 -24.01 -0.01 -0.45
C CYS A 489 -23.79 -1.52 -0.42
N LEU A 490 -23.73 -2.14 -1.60
CA LEU A 490 -23.33 -3.54 -1.71
C LEU A 490 -21.88 -3.68 -1.26
N ASP A 491 -21.65 -4.63 -0.35
CA ASP A 491 -20.36 -4.92 0.26
C ASP A 491 -20.08 -6.43 0.19
N GLN A 492 -18.80 -6.79 0.08
CA GLN A 492 -18.36 -8.19 0.09
C GLN A 492 -18.70 -8.87 1.42
N GLY A 493 -18.75 -8.11 2.52
CA GLY A 493 -18.88 -8.64 3.87
C GLY A 493 -17.62 -9.39 4.32
N PRO A 494 -17.71 -10.15 5.42
CA PRO A 494 -16.60 -10.97 5.91
C PRO A 494 -16.14 -12.01 4.89
N ASP A 495 -14.84 -12.08 4.64
CA ASP A 495 -14.24 -13.00 3.67
C ASP A 495 -14.56 -14.49 3.92
N THR A 496 -14.77 -14.85 5.19
CA THR A 496 -15.09 -16.22 5.63
C THR A 496 -16.44 -16.71 5.15
N ASP A 497 -17.39 -15.80 4.97
CA ASP A 497 -18.78 -16.17 4.79
C ASP A 497 -19.14 -16.31 3.31
N ASN A 498 -18.39 -15.61 2.43
CA ASN A 498 -18.66 -15.56 0.99
C ASN A 498 -20.13 -15.19 0.68
N VAL A 499 -20.72 -14.34 1.53
CA VAL A 499 -22.08 -13.82 1.39
C VAL A 499 -21.98 -12.31 1.30
N PRO A 500 -22.42 -11.70 0.19
CA PRO A 500 -22.44 -10.25 0.09
C PRO A 500 -23.48 -9.69 1.07
N ILE A 501 -23.23 -8.49 1.57
CA ILE A 501 -24.11 -7.79 2.51
C ILE A 501 -24.44 -6.39 1.99
N MET A 502 -25.48 -5.78 2.54
CA MET A 502 -25.66 -4.34 2.44
C MET A 502 -25.09 -3.70 3.70
N TYR A 503 -24.20 -2.73 3.53
CA TYR A 503 -23.55 -2.04 4.65
C TYR A 503 -23.56 -0.54 4.42
N GLN A 504 -23.30 0.23 5.48
CA GLN A 504 -23.22 1.67 5.37
C GLN A 504 -22.14 2.05 4.36
N CYS A 505 -22.49 2.94 3.43
CA CYS A 505 -21.58 3.42 2.41
C CYS A 505 -20.39 4.15 3.05
N HIS A 506 -19.20 3.56 3.04
CA HIS A 506 -18.00 4.13 3.67
C HIS A 506 -16.96 4.62 2.66
N GLY A 507 -17.17 4.39 1.35
CA GLY A 507 -16.30 4.93 0.32
C GLY A 507 -14.87 4.36 0.36
N MET A 508 -14.73 3.08 0.69
CA MET A 508 -13.48 2.33 0.60
C MET A 508 -13.75 0.98 -0.07
N THR A 509 -12.71 0.32 -0.57
CA THR A 509 -12.75 -1.10 -0.97
C THR A 509 -13.24 -1.95 0.21
N PRO A 510 -14.11 -2.94 0.02
CA PRO A 510 -14.55 -3.53 -1.26
C PRO A 510 -15.75 -2.85 -1.94
N GLN A 511 -16.49 -1.96 -1.25
CA GLN A 511 -17.72 -1.33 -1.78
C GLN A 511 -17.51 -0.53 -3.06
N GLN A 512 -16.30 0.00 -3.26
CA GLN A 512 -15.94 0.80 -4.42
C GLN A 512 -15.56 -0.03 -5.65
N ASN A 513 -15.38 -1.35 -5.49
CA ASN A 513 -14.88 -2.23 -6.53
C ASN A 513 -15.93 -3.24 -7.01
N VAL A 514 -17.20 -2.83 -7.06
CA VAL A 514 -18.21 -3.60 -7.82
C VAL A 514 -18.01 -3.31 -9.29
N TYR A 515 -18.02 -4.34 -10.14
CA TYR A 515 -18.01 -4.13 -11.58
C TYR A 515 -18.83 -5.15 -12.35
N TYR A 516 -19.42 -4.66 -13.44
CA TYR A 516 -20.26 -5.42 -14.33
C TYR A 516 -19.58 -5.58 -15.69
N THR A 517 -19.57 -6.80 -16.22
CA THR A 517 -18.85 -7.14 -17.45
C THR A 517 -19.80 -7.36 -18.63
N SER A 518 -19.26 -7.29 -19.85
CA SER A 518 -20.00 -7.60 -21.09
C SER A 518 -20.47 -9.06 -21.16
N SER A 519 -19.87 -9.94 -20.36
CA SER A 519 -20.30 -11.33 -20.18
C SER A 519 -21.47 -11.46 -19.20
N GLN A 520 -22.07 -10.33 -18.80
CA GLN A 520 -23.19 -10.25 -17.86
C GLN A 520 -22.86 -10.79 -16.47
N GLN A 521 -21.62 -10.61 -16.01
CA GLN A 521 -21.19 -11.06 -14.68
C GLN A 521 -21.00 -9.85 -13.76
N LEU A 522 -21.44 -9.99 -12.51
CA LEU A 522 -21.24 -8.98 -11.47
C LEU A 522 -20.13 -9.45 -10.54
N HIS A 523 -19.06 -8.67 -10.44
CA HIS A 523 -17.90 -8.93 -9.60
C HIS A 523 -17.89 -7.97 -8.42
N LEU A 524 -17.37 -8.43 -7.30
CA LEU A 524 -17.27 -7.66 -6.06
C LEU A 524 -16.05 -8.12 -5.28
N GLY A 525 -15.21 -7.17 -4.89
CA GLY A 525 -14.02 -7.41 -4.09
C GLY A 525 -12.80 -6.66 -4.61
N VAL A 526 -11.62 -7.05 -4.14
CA VAL A 526 -10.36 -6.44 -4.58
C VAL A 526 -10.09 -6.80 -6.05
N LEU A 527 -9.61 -5.84 -6.83
CA LEU A 527 -9.17 -6.11 -8.20
C LEU A 527 -7.92 -6.99 -8.17
N SER A 528 -8.07 -8.26 -8.55
CA SER A 528 -6.98 -9.22 -8.67
C SER A 528 -5.85 -8.67 -9.55
N PRO A 529 -4.66 -8.41 -8.99
CA PRO A 529 -3.57 -7.77 -9.72
C PRO A 529 -3.03 -8.65 -10.84
N THR A 530 -2.91 -9.95 -10.60
CA THR A 530 -2.40 -10.88 -11.60
C THR A 530 -3.45 -11.87 -12.08
N ILE A 531 -3.17 -12.51 -13.22
CA ILE A 531 -4.03 -13.55 -13.81
C ILE A 531 -4.05 -14.80 -12.93
N ASP A 532 -2.97 -15.06 -12.19
CA ASP A 532 -2.82 -16.24 -11.33
C ASP A 532 -3.41 -16.03 -9.93
N ASP A 533 -3.87 -14.80 -9.58
CA ASP A 533 -4.55 -14.54 -8.31
C ASP A 533 -6.02 -15.01 -8.37
N ASP A 534 -6.40 -15.84 -7.39
CA ASP A 534 -7.74 -16.46 -7.27
C ASP A 534 -8.79 -15.53 -6.60
N ASP A 535 -8.44 -14.27 -6.35
CA ASP A 535 -9.29 -13.32 -5.60
C ASP A 535 -10.49 -12.78 -6.41
N ASN A 536 -10.67 -13.23 -7.65
CA ASN A 536 -11.73 -12.71 -8.52
C ASN A 536 -13.08 -13.38 -8.20
N LYS A 537 -13.84 -12.79 -7.28
CA LYS A 537 -15.16 -13.27 -6.85
C LYS A 537 -16.29 -12.66 -7.71
N CYS A 538 -17.22 -13.50 -8.16
CA CYS A 538 -18.48 -13.07 -8.79
C CYS A 538 -19.69 -13.40 -7.91
N LEU A 539 -20.75 -12.62 -8.11
CA LEU A 539 -22.07 -12.90 -7.56
C LEU A 539 -22.71 -14.12 -8.25
N VAL A 540 -23.12 -15.10 -7.45
CA VAL A 540 -23.71 -16.36 -7.90
C VAL A 540 -25.01 -16.62 -7.15
N ASP A 541 -26.05 -17.08 -7.85
CA ASP A 541 -27.26 -17.65 -7.26
C ASP A 541 -27.01 -19.11 -6.86
N VAL A 542 -26.92 -19.35 -5.54
CA VAL A 542 -26.80 -20.69 -4.97
C VAL A 542 -28.03 -20.99 -4.11
N ASN A 543 -28.97 -21.77 -4.67
CA ASN A 543 -30.22 -22.14 -4.01
C ASN A 543 -31.02 -20.91 -3.54
N SER A 544 -31.23 -19.92 -4.42
CA SER A 544 -31.95 -18.67 -4.14
C SER A 544 -31.29 -17.82 -3.05
N LYS A 545 -29.97 -17.96 -2.90
CA LYS A 545 -29.16 -17.15 -1.97
C LYS A 545 -27.97 -16.55 -2.71
N PRO A 546 -27.72 -15.24 -2.56
CA PRO A 546 -26.56 -14.62 -3.16
C PRO A 546 -25.29 -15.12 -2.47
N ARG A 547 -24.29 -15.47 -3.27
CA ARG A 547 -22.96 -15.91 -2.83
C ARG A 547 -21.88 -15.26 -3.67
N LEU A 548 -20.71 -15.05 -3.07
CA LEU A 548 -19.50 -14.63 -3.76
C LEU A 548 -18.57 -15.82 -3.91
N LEU A 549 -18.43 -16.31 -5.12
CA LEU A 549 -17.57 -17.46 -5.43
C LEU A 549 -16.54 -17.06 -6.47
N GLU A 550 -15.42 -17.78 -6.50
CA GLU A 550 -14.42 -17.62 -7.56
C GLU A 550 -15.09 -17.83 -8.94
N CYS A 551 -14.88 -16.88 -9.85
CA CYS A 551 -15.56 -16.87 -11.15
C CYS A 551 -15.24 -18.11 -11.97
N SER A 552 -13.98 -18.55 -11.95
CA SER A 552 -13.51 -19.69 -12.73
C SER A 552 -14.19 -20.99 -12.25
N TYR A 553 -14.29 -21.16 -10.93
CA TYR A 553 -14.97 -22.27 -10.28
C TYR A 553 -16.47 -22.28 -10.61
N ALA A 554 -17.14 -21.13 -10.43
CA ALA A 554 -18.57 -21.00 -10.70
C ALA A 554 -18.90 -21.31 -12.17
N ALA A 555 -18.08 -20.81 -13.11
CA ALA A 555 -18.23 -21.09 -14.52
C ALA A 555 -18.01 -22.59 -14.85
N THR A 556 -16.96 -23.20 -14.30
CA THR A 556 -16.65 -24.63 -14.50
C THR A 556 -17.74 -25.54 -13.94
N LYS A 557 -18.41 -25.12 -12.87
CA LYS A 557 -19.53 -25.84 -12.26
C LYS A 557 -20.90 -25.49 -12.87
N HIS A 558 -20.94 -24.69 -13.93
CA HIS A 558 -22.17 -24.23 -14.58
C HIS A 558 -23.17 -23.65 -13.57
N MET A 559 -22.66 -22.82 -12.65
CA MET A 559 -23.48 -22.13 -11.67
C MET A 559 -24.13 -20.88 -12.27
N LYS A 560 -25.21 -20.44 -11.63
CA LYS A 560 -26.03 -19.28 -12.04
C LYS A 560 -25.35 -17.94 -11.73
N LEU A 561 -24.36 -17.58 -12.53
CA LEU A 561 -23.51 -16.38 -12.32
C LEU A 561 -23.77 -15.24 -13.29
N THR A 562 -24.72 -15.39 -14.21
CA THR A 562 -25.06 -14.40 -15.23
C THR A 562 -26.30 -13.59 -14.88
N TRP A 563 -26.18 -12.27 -14.97
CA TRP A 563 -27.15 -11.28 -14.51
C TRP A 563 -27.43 -10.24 -15.60
N THR A 564 -28.69 -10.08 -15.98
CA THR A 564 -29.18 -8.94 -16.74
C THR A 564 -29.22 -7.72 -15.83
N PHE A 565 -28.55 -6.64 -16.24
CA PHE A 565 -28.53 -5.38 -15.50
C PHE A 565 -28.68 -4.19 -16.45
N THR A 566 -29.61 -3.29 -16.11
CA THR A 566 -29.78 -1.99 -16.75
C THR A 566 -29.69 -0.90 -15.69
N GLN A 567 -29.17 0.28 -16.04
CA GLN A 567 -28.97 1.35 -15.06
C GLN A 567 -30.32 1.83 -14.52
N GLY A 568 -30.52 1.72 -13.20
CA GLY A 568 -31.80 2.05 -12.56
C GLY A 568 -32.91 1.00 -12.80
N GLY A 569 -32.55 -0.18 -13.29
CA GLY A 569 -33.43 -1.35 -13.42
C GLY A 569 -33.16 -2.40 -12.35
N SER A 570 -33.77 -3.57 -12.52
CA SER A 570 -33.51 -4.73 -11.66
C SER A 570 -32.22 -5.45 -12.06
N ILE A 571 -31.68 -6.26 -11.13
CA ILE A 571 -30.57 -7.19 -11.41
C ILE A 571 -31.19 -8.59 -11.45
N GLN A 572 -31.41 -9.12 -12.66
CA GLN A 572 -32.12 -10.39 -12.85
C GLN A 572 -31.16 -11.50 -13.28
N ASN A 573 -31.22 -12.66 -12.63
CA ASN A 573 -30.46 -13.83 -13.04
C ASN A 573 -31.07 -14.44 -14.32
N MET A 574 -30.24 -14.69 -15.34
CA MET A 574 -30.74 -15.21 -16.62
C MET A 574 -31.25 -16.66 -16.55
N GLU A 575 -30.80 -17.45 -15.58
CA GLU A 575 -31.16 -18.87 -15.46
C GLU A 575 -32.33 -19.10 -14.51
N SER A 576 -32.31 -18.48 -13.32
CA SER A 576 -33.44 -18.60 -12.37
C SER A 576 -34.59 -17.67 -12.67
N LEU A 577 -34.38 -16.62 -13.49
CA LEU A 577 -35.32 -15.53 -13.74
C LEU A 577 -35.71 -14.73 -12.47
N CYS A 578 -35.04 -15.00 -11.35
CA CYS A 578 -35.19 -14.27 -10.09
C CYS A 578 -34.31 -13.01 -10.08
N CYS A 579 -34.71 -12.01 -9.31
CA CYS A 579 -33.94 -10.79 -9.13
C CYS A 579 -33.19 -10.78 -7.79
N LEU A 580 -32.08 -10.05 -7.76
CA LEU A 580 -31.40 -9.64 -6.53
C LEU A 580 -32.22 -8.54 -5.87
N GLU A 581 -32.78 -8.83 -4.72
CA GLU A 581 -33.72 -7.97 -4.00
C GLU A 581 -33.23 -7.70 -2.58
N LEU A 582 -33.63 -6.56 -2.05
CA LEU A 582 -33.36 -6.14 -0.68
C LEU A 582 -34.62 -6.26 0.17
N ILE A 583 -34.56 -7.02 1.26
CA ILE A 583 -35.68 -7.19 2.19
C ILE A 583 -35.31 -6.62 3.56
N GLU A 584 -36.26 -5.93 4.18
CA GLU A 584 -36.17 -5.51 5.57
C GLU A 584 -36.40 -6.71 6.50
N THR A 585 -35.38 -7.05 7.29
CA THR A 585 -35.48 -8.08 8.33
C THR A 585 -35.91 -7.40 9.62
N GLY A 586 -37.06 -7.76 10.18
CA GLY A 586 -37.69 -7.09 11.34
C GLY A 586 -36.97 -7.22 12.69
N GLN A 587 -35.64 -7.40 12.73
CA GLN A 587 -34.85 -7.47 13.97
C GLN A 587 -34.19 -6.13 14.36
N SER A 588 -34.18 -5.12 13.49
CA SER A 588 -33.86 -3.71 13.78
C SER A 588 -34.21 -2.86 12.54
N GLU A 589 -34.44 -1.55 12.71
CA GLU A 589 -34.66 -0.59 11.59
C GLU A 589 -33.48 -0.51 10.59
N PHE A 590 -32.38 -1.21 10.86
CA PHE A 590 -31.14 -1.21 10.09
C PHE A 590 -30.81 -2.56 9.44
N SER A 591 -31.55 -3.64 9.73
CA SER A 591 -31.21 -4.97 9.22
C SER A 591 -31.86 -5.24 7.88
N PHE A 592 -31.25 -4.79 6.80
CA PHE A 592 -31.59 -5.23 5.44
C PHE A 592 -30.81 -6.47 5.04
N ARG A 593 -31.42 -7.35 4.26
CA ARG A 593 -30.81 -8.59 3.77
C ARG A 593 -30.99 -8.74 2.27
N LEU A 594 -29.91 -9.14 1.61
CA LEU A 594 -29.92 -9.52 0.19
C LEU A 594 -30.53 -10.92 0.02
N VAL A 595 -31.47 -11.03 -0.90
CA VAL A 595 -32.11 -12.29 -1.28
C VAL A 595 -32.22 -12.41 -2.80
N ILE A 596 -32.48 -13.62 -3.27
CA ILE A 596 -32.80 -13.86 -4.68
C ILE A 596 -34.22 -14.43 -4.73
N GLN A 597 -35.15 -13.67 -5.30
CA GLN A 597 -36.59 -14.00 -5.34
C GLN A 597 -37.26 -13.42 -6.60
N ASP A 598 -38.58 -13.55 -6.70
CA ASP A 598 -39.35 -12.93 -7.78
C ASP A 598 -39.10 -11.41 -7.85
N CYS A 599 -38.93 -10.90 -9.06
CA CYS A 599 -38.58 -9.52 -9.31
C CYS A 599 -39.66 -8.55 -8.82
N THR A 600 -39.24 -7.52 -8.11
CA THR A 600 -40.10 -6.40 -7.68
C THR A 600 -39.69 -5.10 -8.38
N ASP A 601 -40.28 -3.97 -7.98
CA ASP A 601 -39.97 -2.65 -8.55
C ASP A 601 -38.64 -2.04 -8.01
N GLN A 602 -37.79 -2.85 -7.38
CA GLN A 602 -36.48 -2.42 -6.89
C GLN A 602 -35.52 -2.08 -8.03
N LYS A 603 -34.77 -1.01 -7.82
CA LYS A 603 -33.88 -0.41 -8.81
C LYS A 603 -32.47 -0.34 -8.27
N TRP A 604 -31.54 -0.82 -9.07
CA TRP A 604 -30.12 -0.82 -8.77
C TRP A 604 -29.38 0.18 -9.65
N THR A 605 -28.44 0.90 -9.06
CA THR A 605 -27.59 1.87 -9.78
C THR A 605 -26.15 1.63 -9.43
N ILE A 606 -25.29 1.58 -10.45
CA ILE A 606 -23.84 1.58 -10.30
C ILE A 606 -23.27 2.96 -10.67
N THR A 607 -22.19 3.35 -10.01
CA THR A 607 -21.71 4.75 -10.02
C THR A 607 -21.14 5.18 -11.38
N ASN A 608 -20.27 4.37 -11.99
CA ASN A 608 -19.55 4.74 -13.20
C ASN A 608 -19.91 3.80 -14.36
N ILE A 609 -20.27 4.37 -15.52
CA ILE A 609 -20.64 3.63 -16.74
C ILE A 609 -19.59 3.90 -17.81
N LEU A 610 -19.01 2.84 -18.38
CA LEU A 610 -18.00 2.92 -19.44
C LEU A 610 -18.61 2.79 -20.84
N THR A 611 -19.58 1.88 -21.00
CA THR A 611 -20.28 1.64 -22.27
C THR A 611 -21.78 1.72 -22.06
N VAL A 612 -22.53 2.04 -23.13
CA VAL A 612 -23.99 2.13 -23.07
C VAL A 612 -24.54 0.75 -22.68
N LEU A 613 -25.14 0.68 -21.48
CA LEU A 613 -25.90 -0.48 -21.04
C LEU A 613 -27.13 -0.64 -21.94
N PRO A 614 -27.55 -1.88 -22.28
CA PRO A 614 -28.83 -2.09 -22.94
C PRO A 614 -29.93 -1.43 -22.11
N GLN A 615 -30.82 -0.69 -22.77
CA GLN A 615 -31.95 -0.02 -22.12
C GLN A 615 -33.04 -1.01 -21.71
#